data_AF-A0A830BLD7-F1
#
_entry.id   AF-A0A830BLD7-F1
#
_cell.length_a   1.000
_cell.length_b   1.000
_cell.length_c   1.000
_cell.angle_alpha   90.00
_cell.angle_beta   90.00
_cell.angle_gamma   90.00
#
_symmetry.space_group_name_H-M   'P 1'
#
loop_
_entity.id
_entity.type
_entity.pdbx_description
1 polymer ?
#
loop_
_entity_poly.entity_id
_entity_poly.type
_entity_poly.pdbx_seq_one_letter_code
_entity_poly.pdbx_strand_id
1 'polypeptide(L)'
;GFPALGVGFSGSLASKRPKLGDHRFHVSTRTSDKLWASTVTLSKGLRTREEEDKVSSRFLLKAIAYASKVPASLVSGLTDSEIPDEFEMQFDEDWELEQLISGQICFKVYPFSSEMSKAERKIILSGSFNPLHDGHIRLLEVASSILGEGYPCFELSAVNADKPPLTTSQIKQRVRQFEKVEKTIIISNQPYFYKKAELFPGSAFVIGADTAARLINPKYYGNDYGKMLEILLGCKTTGCVFLVGGRNIGGDFKVLDDFDIPGELRDMFVPIPPENFRMDISSTEIRESQGML
;
A
#
# COMPACT_ATOMS: atom_id res chain seq x y z
N GLY A 1 0.00 -0.21 -3.96
CA GLY A 1 0.51 1.15 -3.79
C GLY A 1 -0.64 2.10 -4.00
N PHE A 2 -0.47 3.38 -3.64
CA PHE A 2 -1.12 4.41 -4.45
C PHE A 2 -0.62 4.22 -5.89
N PRO A 3 -1.45 4.48 -6.92
CA PRO A 3 -1.00 4.38 -8.30
C PRO A 3 0.16 5.35 -8.49
N ALA A 4 1.38 4.80 -8.57
CA ALA A 4 2.60 5.53 -8.83
C ALA A 4 3.12 5.11 -10.20
N LEU A 5 3.63 6.08 -10.94
CA LEU A 5 4.23 5.88 -12.24
C LEU A 5 5.70 6.26 -12.15
N GLY A 6 6.58 5.27 -12.28
CA GLY A 6 8.00 5.53 -12.51
C GLY A 6 8.20 6.00 -13.94
N VAL A 7 8.95 7.09 -14.13
CA VAL A 7 9.24 7.66 -15.45
C VAL A 7 10.75 7.88 -15.59
N GLY A 8 11.35 7.33 -16.64
CA GLY A 8 12.72 7.55 -17.02
C GLY A 8 12.80 8.27 -18.36
N PHE A 9 13.72 9.22 -18.48
CA PHE A 9 14.05 9.88 -19.74
C PHE A 9 15.55 10.14 -19.80
N SER A 10 16.18 9.77 -20.91
CA SER A 10 17.56 10.13 -21.22
C SER A 10 17.68 10.38 -22.71
N GLY A 11 18.51 11.33 -23.13
CA GLY A 11 18.68 11.58 -24.55
C GLY A 11 19.86 12.47 -24.88
N SER A 12 20.39 12.25 -26.07
CA SER A 12 21.31 13.15 -26.75
C SER A 12 20.58 13.77 -27.93
N LEU A 13 20.10 14.99 -27.74
CA LEU A 13 19.46 15.78 -28.79
C LEU A 13 20.48 16.71 -29.46
N ALA A 14 20.04 17.52 -30.42
CA ALA A 14 20.88 18.49 -31.11
C ALA A 14 21.65 19.41 -30.14
N SER A 15 22.66 20.11 -30.65
CA SER A 15 23.35 21.12 -29.87
C SER A 15 23.91 22.19 -30.78
N LYS A 16 24.33 23.32 -30.20
CA LYS A 16 24.98 24.41 -30.95
C LYS A 16 26.19 23.92 -31.76
N ARG A 17 26.92 22.94 -31.23
CA ARG A 17 27.98 22.23 -31.97
C ARG A 17 27.42 20.93 -32.55
N PRO A 18 27.67 20.61 -33.84
CA PRO A 18 27.24 19.35 -34.43
C PRO A 18 27.81 18.15 -33.67
N LYS A 19 26.96 17.13 -33.46
CA LYS A 19 27.36 15.87 -32.81
C LYS A 19 27.64 14.79 -33.86
N LEU A 20 28.68 14.00 -33.63
CA LEU A 20 29.00 12.83 -34.44
C LEU A 20 27.97 11.70 -34.23
N GLY A 21 27.62 11.42 -32.97
CA GLY A 21 26.62 10.39 -32.62
C GLY A 21 25.18 10.79 -32.94
N ASP A 22 24.29 9.81 -32.98
CA ASP A 22 22.87 9.99 -33.30
C ASP A 22 22.17 10.98 -32.35
N HIS A 23 21.15 11.66 -32.89
CA HIS A 23 20.18 12.34 -32.05
C HIS A 23 19.18 11.29 -31.60
N ARG A 24 19.23 10.90 -30.32
CA ARG A 24 18.47 9.76 -29.81
C ARG A 24 18.00 10.03 -28.39
N PHE A 25 16.79 9.61 -28.08
CA PHE A 25 16.29 9.58 -26.72
C PHE A 25 15.67 8.23 -26.38
N HIS A 26 15.63 7.96 -25.07
CA HIS A 26 15.10 6.78 -24.44
C HIS A 26 14.07 7.23 -23.41
N VAL A 27 12.89 6.62 -23.45
CA VAL A 27 11.81 6.83 -22.48
C VAL A 27 11.49 5.50 -21.84
N SER A 28 11.22 5.48 -20.55
CA SER A 28 10.66 4.32 -19.87
C SER A 28 9.57 4.72 -18.89
N THR A 29 8.59 3.84 -18.75
CA THR A 29 7.50 3.96 -17.78
C THR A 29 7.32 2.65 -17.03
N ARG A 30 7.15 2.71 -15.71
CA ARG A 30 6.91 1.56 -14.84
C ARG A 30 5.68 1.80 -13.97
N THR A 31 4.62 1.04 -14.21
CA THR A 31 3.44 0.91 -13.33
C THR A 31 3.65 -0.30 -12.42
N SER A 32 2.63 -0.74 -11.66
CA SER A 32 2.75 -2.00 -10.90
C SER A 32 2.79 -3.24 -11.81
N ASP A 33 2.00 -3.21 -12.88
CA ASP A 33 1.69 -4.34 -13.77
C ASP A 33 2.46 -4.31 -15.10
N LYS A 34 3.17 -3.22 -15.40
CA LYS A 34 3.83 -3.05 -16.70
C LYS A 34 5.12 -2.24 -16.62
N LEU A 35 6.12 -2.68 -17.37
CA LEU A 35 7.30 -1.93 -17.75
C LEU A 35 7.24 -1.72 -19.27
N TRP A 36 7.32 -0.48 -19.69
CA TRP A 36 7.42 -0.11 -21.09
C TRP A 36 8.63 0.79 -21.28
N ALA A 37 9.38 0.57 -22.35
CA ALA A 37 10.50 1.40 -22.74
C ALA A 37 10.48 1.62 -24.25
N SER A 38 10.99 2.76 -24.68
CA SER A 38 11.07 3.11 -26.09
C SER A 38 12.33 3.90 -26.38
N THR A 39 12.97 3.56 -27.49
CA THR A 39 14.12 4.27 -28.03
C THR A 39 13.74 4.90 -29.36
N VAL A 40 13.99 6.20 -29.51
CA VAL A 40 13.71 6.92 -30.74
C VAL A 40 14.97 7.59 -31.24
N THR A 41 15.36 7.28 -32.48
CA THR A 41 16.43 7.99 -33.18
C THR A 41 15.83 9.03 -34.11
N LEU A 42 16.14 10.29 -33.84
CA LEU A 42 15.69 11.44 -34.62
C LEU A 42 16.55 11.64 -35.86
N SER A 43 15.91 12.08 -36.93
CA SER A 43 16.57 12.39 -38.20
C SER A 43 17.38 13.68 -38.09
N LYS A 44 18.71 13.58 -38.20
CA LYS A 44 19.61 14.72 -38.06
C LYS A 44 19.34 15.81 -39.10
N GLY A 45 19.41 17.06 -38.67
CA GLY A 45 19.31 18.23 -39.55
C GLY A 45 17.87 18.63 -39.94
N LEU A 46 16.86 17.85 -39.55
CA LEU A 46 15.46 18.20 -39.81
C LEU A 46 14.89 19.24 -38.83
N ARG A 47 15.47 19.34 -37.63
CA ARG A 47 14.95 20.15 -36.53
C ARG A 47 16.06 20.92 -35.82
N THR A 48 15.71 22.07 -35.28
CA THR A 48 16.51 22.81 -34.29
C THR A 48 16.54 22.06 -32.96
N ARG A 49 17.42 22.49 -32.04
CA ARG A 49 17.49 21.89 -30.71
C ARG A 49 16.18 22.05 -29.94
N GLU A 50 15.56 23.22 -30.03
CA GLU A 50 14.30 23.53 -29.38
C GLU A 50 13.15 22.66 -29.92
N GLU A 51 13.16 22.38 -31.23
CA GLU A 51 12.16 21.51 -31.85
C GLU A 51 12.37 20.03 -31.50
N GLU A 52 13.60 19.55 -31.44
CA GLU A 52 13.88 18.20 -30.93
C GLU A 52 13.46 18.04 -29.47
N ASP A 53 13.67 19.06 -28.63
CA ASP A 53 13.21 19.08 -27.24
C ASP A 53 11.69 18.92 -27.15
N LYS A 54 10.98 19.64 -28.02
CA LYS A 54 9.52 19.66 -28.07
C LYS A 54 8.97 18.30 -28.50
N VAL A 55 9.59 17.65 -29.49
CA VAL A 55 9.20 16.32 -29.94
C VAL A 55 9.45 15.28 -28.87
N SER A 56 10.64 15.27 -28.25
CA SER A 56 10.95 14.31 -27.19
C SER A 56 10.07 14.50 -25.94
N SER A 57 9.77 15.76 -25.58
CA SER A 57 8.87 16.09 -24.47
C SER A 57 7.44 15.65 -24.73
N ARG A 58 6.93 15.83 -25.96
CA ARG A 58 5.60 15.34 -26.36
C ARG A 58 5.53 13.82 -26.32
N PHE A 59 6.58 13.14 -26.77
CA PHE A 59 6.66 11.69 -26.69
C PHE A 59 6.66 11.20 -25.24
N LEU A 60 7.42 11.85 -24.36
CA LEU A 60 7.42 11.57 -22.93
C LEU A 60 6.02 11.75 -22.31
N LEU A 61 5.32 12.85 -22.61
CA LEU A 61 3.96 13.08 -22.13
C LEU A 61 2.96 12.04 -22.66
N LYS A 62 3.11 11.61 -23.91
CA LYS A 62 2.31 10.52 -24.49
C LYS A 62 2.53 9.21 -23.73
N ALA A 63 3.79 8.87 -23.42
CA ALA A 63 4.12 7.68 -22.63
C ALA A 63 3.52 7.74 -21.22
N ILE A 64 3.63 8.90 -20.55
CA ILE A 64 3.01 9.12 -19.23
C ILE A 64 1.49 8.93 -19.30
N ALA A 65 0.83 9.52 -20.30
CA ALA A 65 -0.62 9.43 -20.46
C ALA A 65 -1.06 7.99 -20.75
N TYR A 66 -0.35 7.28 -21.62
CA TYR A 66 -0.59 5.88 -21.93
C TYR A 66 -0.44 4.98 -20.69
N ALA A 67 0.66 5.12 -19.94
CA ALA A 67 0.88 4.35 -18.72
C ALA A 67 -0.14 4.69 -17.61
N SER A 68 -0.64 5.92 -17.60
CA SER A 68 -1.70 6.38 -16.69
C SER A 68 -3.11 5.99 -17.14
N LYS A 69 -3.25 5.27 -18.28
CA LYS A 69 -4.53 4.89 -18.89
C LYS A 69 -5.44 6.10 -19.17
N VAL A 70 -4.85 7.27 -19.39
CA VAL A 70 -5.56 8.49 -19.76
C VAL A 70 -5.72 8.52 -21.28
N PRO A 71 -6.96 8.65 -21.80
CA PRO A 71 -7.16 8.84 -23.23
C PRO A 71 -6.40 10.08 -23.71
N ALA A 72 -5.38 9.89 -24.54
CA ALA A 72 -4.54 10.97 -25.02
C ALA A 72 -4.49 10.98 -26.55
N SER A 73 -4.93 12.07 -27.17
CA SER A 73 -4.77 12.36 -28.60
C SER A 73 -3.47 13.12 -28.88
N LEU A 74 -2.43 12.87 -28.09
CA LEU A 74 -1.14 13.55 -28.22
C LEU A 74 -0.40 13.03 -29.47
N VAL A 75 -0.24 13.91 -30.46
CA VAL A 75 0.62 13.68 -31.61
C VAL A 75 2.07 13.88 -31.18
N SER A 76 2.90 12.84 -31.30
CA SER A 76 4.30 12.86 -30.88
C SER A 76 5.14 13.86 -31.68
N GLY A 77 4.77 14.13 -32.94
CA GLY A 77 5.53 15.00 -33.84
C GLY A 77 6.75 14.32 -34.48
N LEU A 78 6.83 12.99 -34.38
CA LEU A 78 7.79 12.15 -35.09
C LEU A 78 7.44 12.09 -36.58
N THR A 79 8.44 11.93 -37.43
CA THR A 79 8.25 11.65 -38.87
C THR A 79 8.04 10.15 -39.10
N ASP A 80 7.58 9.78 -40.30
CA ASP A 80 7.38 8.37 -40.68
C ASP A 80 8.68 7.55 -40.66
N SER A 81 9.84 8.21 -40.78
CA SER A 81 11.16 7.60 -40.68
C SER A 81 11.68 7.43 -39.25
N GLU A 82 11.08 8.12 -38.27
CA GLU A 82 11.49 8.11 -36.86
C GLU A 82 10.66 7.10 -36.08
N ILE A 83 10.81 5.82 -36.43
CA ILE A 83 10.04 4.72 -35.85
C ILE A 83 10.60 4.41 -34.45
N PRO A 84 9.77 4.46 -33.40
CA PRO A 84 10.18 4.05 -32.06
C PRO A 84 10.49 2.54 -32.01
N ASP A 85 11.63 2.19 -31.42
CA ASP A 85 11.95 0.82 -31.02
C ASP A 85 11.39 0.59 -29.60
N GLU A 86 10.35 -0.24 -29.48
CA GLU A 86 9.58 -0.40 -28.26
C GLU A 86 9.83 -1.75 -27.59
N PHE A 87 9.94 -1.73 -26.27
CA PHE A 87 10.06 -2.89 -25.40
C PHE A 87 8.94 -2.85 -24.36
N GLU A 88 8.27 -3.98 -24.17
CA GLU A 88 7.21 -4.12 -23.18
C GLU A 88 7.37 -5.41 -22.38
N MET A 89 7.19 -5.31 -21.07
CA MET A 89 7.13 -6.42 -20.14
C MET A 89 5.92 -6.25 -19.24
N GLN A 90 5.07 -7.27 -19.18
CA GLN A 90 3.91 -7.32 -18.30
C GLN A 90 4.21 -8.19 -17.09
N PHE A 91 3.83 -7.73 -15.90
CA PHE A 91 3.97 -8.48 -14.66
C PHE A 91 2.65 -9.17 -14.36
N ASP A 92 2.70 -10.49 -14.19
CA ASP A 92 1.55 -11.21 -13.66
C ASP A 92 1.41 -10.98 -12.14
N GLU A 93 0.31 -11.49 -11.57
CA GLU A 93 0.05 -11.32 -10.15
C GLU A 93 1.12 -11.97 -9.26
N ASP A 94 1.70 -13.11 -9.67
CA ASP A 94 2.72 -13.78 -8.85
C ASP A 94 3.98 -12.93 -8.77
N TRP A 95 4.43 -12.39 -9.90
CA TRP A 95 5.57 -11.48 -9.91
C TRP A 95 5.29 -10.23 -9.06
N GLU A 96 4.13 -9.60 -9.19
CA GLU A 96 3.77 -8.44 -8.36
C GLU A 96 3.83 -8.76 -6.84
N LEU A 97 3.37 -9.96 -6.44
CA LEU A 97 3.45 -10.42 -5.05
C LEU A 97 4.88 -10.74 -4.62
N GLU A 98 5.71 -11.31 -5.49
CA GLU A 98 7.14 -11.54 -5.22
C GLU A 98 7.90 -10.23 -5.02
N GLN A 99 7.60 -9.20 -5.82
CA GLN A 99 8.16 -7.86 -5.63
C GLN A 99 7.75 -7.25 -4.28
N LEU A 100 6.52 -7.54 -3.83
CA LEU A 100 6.04 -7.09 -2.53
C LEU A 100 6.78 -7.79 -1.39
N ILE A 101 6.87 -9.12 -1.46
CA ILE A 101 7.53 -9.96 -0.46
C ILE A 101 9.02 -9.61 -0.36
N SER A 102 9.69 -9.36 -1.49
CA SER A 102 11.10 -8.98 -1.55
C SER A 102 11.38 -7.50 -1.21
N GLY A 103 10.34 -6.70 -0.99
CA GLY A 103 10.48 -5.30 -0.59
C GLY A 103 10.67 -4.29 -1.72
N GLN A 104 10.59 -4.72 -2.98
CA GLN A 104 10.67 -3.82 -4.14
C GLN A 104 9.43 -2.91 -4.26
N ILE A 105 8.27 -3.39 -3.81
CA ILE A 105 7.06 -2.57 -3.63
C ILE A 105 6.57 -2.66 -2.19
N CYS A 106 6.05 -1.55 -1.65
CA CYS A 106 5.66 -1.47 -0.25
C CYS A 106 4.31 -2.14 0.05
N PHE A 107 3.37 -2.06 -0.89
CA PHE A 107 2.04 -2.66 -0.73
C PHE A 107 1.32 -2.83 -2.07
N LYS A 108 0.29 -3.69 -2.09
CA LYS A 108 -0.65 -3.91 -3.20
C LYS A 108 -2.08 -3.79 -2.67
N VAL A 109 -2.98 -3.19 -3.46
CA VAL A 109 -4.39 -2.99 -3.09
C VAL A 109 -5.27 -3.88 -3.95
N TYR A 110 -6.21 -4.57 -3.31
CA TYR A 110 -7.26 -5.35 -3.96
C TYR A 110 -8.62 -4.69 -3.65
N PRO A 111 -9.11 -3.81 -4.55
CA PRO A 111 -10.34 -3.06 -4.34
C PRO A 111 -11.56 -3.87 -4.80
N PHE A 112 -11.96 -4.88 -4.01
CA PHE A 112 -13.16 -5.67 -4.33
C PHE A 112 -14.45 -4.89 -4.09
N SER A 113 -14.40 -3.81 -3.29
CA SER A 113 -15.53 -2.89 -3.16
C SER A 113 -15.65 -2.03 -4.41
N SER A 114 -16.88 -1.91 -4.92
CA SER A 114 -17.24 -1.00 -6.02
C SER A 114 -17.25 0.48 -5.59
N GLU A 115 -17.25 0.75 -4.28
CA GLU A 115 -17.22 2.10 -3.74
C GLU A 115 -15.81 2.66 -3.75
N MET A 116 -15.55 3.51 -4.75
CA MET A 116 -14.32 4.29 -4.82
C MET A 116 -14.47 5.52 -3.90
N SER A 117 -14.09 5.35 -2.63
CA SER A 117 -14.14 6.46 -1.67
C SER A 117 -13.09 7.51 -2.00
N LYS A 118 -13.51 8.78 -1.96
CA LYS A 118 -12.62 9.94 -2.04
C LYS A 118 -12.01 10.31 -0.69
N ALA A 119 -12.36 9.58 0.37
CA ALA A 119 -11.83 9.84 1.70
C ALA A 119 -10.31 9.68 1.73
N GLU A 120 -9.62 10.70 2.22
CA GLU A 120 -8.17 10.67 2.37
C GLU A 120 -7.74 9.73 3.51
N ARG A 121 -8.51 9.72 4.61
CA ARG A 121 -8.32 8.84 5.77
C ARG A 121 -8.78 7.42 5.47
N LYS A 122 -7.91 6.44 5.71
CA LYS A 122 -8.28 5.01 5.72
C LYS A 122 -8.59 4.55 7.14
N ILE A 123 -9.50 3.60 7.27
CA ILE A 123 -9.81 2.90 8.52
C ILE A 123 -9.39 1.46 8.30
N ILE A 124 -8.23 1.09 8.86
CA ILE A 124 -7.48 -0.09 8.49
C ILE A 124 -7.55 -1.11 9.62
N LEU A 125 -8.27 -2.22 9.41
CA LEU A 125 -8.17 -3.37 10.31
C LEU A 125 -7.03 -4.28 9.84
N SER A 126 -5.93 -4.31 10.59
CA SER A 126 -4.80 -5.19 10.31
C SER A 126 -5.01 -6.57 10.92
N GLY A 127 -4.81 -7.64 10.15
CA GLY A 127 -5.02 -9.01 10.63
C GLY A 127 -4.35 -10.09 9.78
N SER A 128 -4.22 -11.29 10.36
CA SER A 128 -3.71 -12.45 9.61
C SER A 128 -4.76 -13.11 8.72
N PHE A 129 -6.05 -12.91 9.06
CA PHE A 129 -7.24 -13.39 8.33
C PHE A 129 -7.14 -14.85 7.88
N ASN A 130 -6.76 -15.71 8.82
CA ASN A 130 -6.53 -17.12 8.58
C ASN A 130 -7.40 -18.01 9.49
N PRO A 131 -8.74 -18.06 9.31
CA PRO A 131 -9.52 -17.40 8.26
C PRO A 131 -10.11 -16.03 8.68
N LEU A 132 -10.65 -15.30 7.69
CA LEU A 132 -11.57 -14.18 7.90
C LEU A 132 -12.86 -14.69 8.57
N HIS A 133 -13.50 -13.86 9.40
CA HIS A 133 -14.73 -14.22 10.10
C HIS A 133 -15.53 -12.96 10.50
N ASP A 134 -16.78 -13.14 10.93
CA ASP A 134 -17.73 -12.04 11.22
C ASP A 134 -17.21 -11.03 12.25
N GLY A 135 -16.48 -11.50 13.27
CA GLY A 135 -15.82 -10.61 14.22
C GLY A 135 -14.91 -9.56 13.58
N HIS A 136 -14.20 -9.89 12.50
CA HIS A 136 -13.37 -8.91 11.78
C HIS A 136 -14.24 -7.90 11.01
N ILE A 137 -15.29 -8.38 10.35
CA ILE A 137 -16.18 -7.55 9.53
C ILE A 137 -16.90 -6.54 10.43
N ARG A 138 -17.53 -7.03 11.50
CA ARG A 138 -18.24 -6.22 12.50
C ARG A 138 -17.31 -5.20 13.18
N LEU A 139 -16.09 -5.59 13.52
CA LEU A 139 -15.12 -4.69 14.15
C LEU A 139 -14.79 -3.50 13.23
N LEU A 140 -14.56 -3.75 11.95
CA LEU A 140 -14.29 -2.70 10.98
C LEU A 140 -15.52 -1.81 10.74
N GLU A 141 -16.73 -2.37 10.68
CA GLU A 141 -17.99 -1.62 10.55
C GLU A 141 -18.23 -0.67 11.72
N VAL A 142 -18.03 -1.16 12.96
CA VAL A 142 -18.17 -0.35 14.18
C VAL A 142 -17.12 0.77 14.20
N ALA A 143 -15.86 0.44 13.91
CA ALA A 143 -14.78 1.42 13.84
C ALA A 143 -15.06 2.50 12.78
N SER A 144 -15.64 2.12 11.64
CA SER A 144 -16.03 3.05 10.58
C SER A 144 -17.14 3.99 11.02
N SER A 145 -18.14 3.46 11.73
CA SER A 145 -19.24 4.25 12.28
C SER A 145 -18.79 5.27 13.32
N ILE A 146 -17.74 4.95 14.10
CA ILE A 146 -17.17 5.85 15.12
C ILE A 146 -16.41 7.02 14.48
N LEU A 147 -15.63 6.78 13.44
CA LEU A 147 -14.82 7.82 12.80
C LEU A 147 -15.54 8.62 11.71
N GLY A 148 -16.60 8.07 11.12
CA GLY A 148 -17.34 8.71 10.03
C GLY A 148 -16.65 8.55 8.68
N GLU A 149 -16.30 9.65 8.00
CA GLU A 149 -15.90 9.72 6.59
C GLU A 149 -14.51 9.12 6.25
N GLY A 150 -14.16 7.97 6.79
CA GLY A 150 -12.97 7.22 6.41
C GLY A 150 -13.29 6.08 5.44
N TYR A 151 -12.29 5.66 4.65
CA TYR A 151 -12.41 4.49 3.78
C TYR A 151 -12.08 3.19 4.54
N PRO A 152 -13.06 2.31 4.80
CA PRO A 152 -12.79 1.04 5.49
C PRO A 152 -12.03 0.07 4.58
N CYS A 153 -10.94 -0.46 5.09
CA CYS A 153 -10.23 -1.55 4.43
C CYS A 153 -9.55 -2.47 5.45
N PHE A 154 -9.24 -3.67 4.97
CA PHE A 154 -8.44 -4.63 5.72
C PHE A 154 -6.98 -4.52 5.29
N GLU A 155 -6.08 -4.93 6.16
CA GLU A 155 -4.65 -5.03 5.83
C GLU A 155 -4.05 -6.34 6.30
N LEU A 156 -3.36 -7.03 5.39
CA LEU A 156 -2.58 -8.23 5.66
C LEU A 156 -1.11 -7.95 5.40
N SER A 157 -0.27 -8.12 6.42
CA SER A 157 1.17 -8.04 6.24
C SER A 157 1.72 -9.35 5.68
N ALA A 158 2.34 -9.28 4.50
CA ALA A 158 3.05 -10.38 3.87
C ALA A 158 4.30 -10.78 4.65
N VAL A 159 4.95 -9.81 5.31
CA VAL A 159 6.11 -10.03 6.18
C VAL A 159 5.67 -9.92 7.64
N ASN A 160 6.10 -10.85 8.48
CA ASN A 160 5.81 -10.83 9.92
C ASN A 160 7.12 -10.69 10.69
N ALA A 161 7.09 -10.02 11.85
CA ALA A 161 8.29 -9.87 12.67
C ALA A 161 8.81 -11.22 13.21
N ASP A 162 7.89 -12.12 13.58
CA ASP A 162 8.21 -13.37 14.28
C ASP A 162 8.02 -14.64 13.41
N LYS A 163 7.64 -14.49 12.14
CA LYS A 163 7.30 -15.61 11.24
C LYS A 163 7.90 -15.39 9.85
N PRO A 164 8.18 -16.46 9.09
CA PRO A 164 8.61 -16.31 7.71
C PRO A 164 7.58 -15.51 6.90
N PRO A 165 8.01 -14.81 5.83
CA PRO A 165 7.10 -14.17 4.91
C PRO A 165 6.09 -15.17 4.33
N LEU A 166 4.88 -14.70 4.06
CA LEU A 166 3.85 -15.49 3.40
C LEU A 166 4.27 -15.80 1.95
N THR A 167 3.92 -16.98 1.47
CA THR A 167 4.08 -17.30 0.04
C THR A 167 3.00 -16.61 -0.80
N THR A 168 3.24 -16.46 -2.11
CA THR A 168 2.26 -15.90 -3.04
C THR A 168 0.92 -16.64 -2.97
N SER A 169 0.97 -17.98 -2.91
CA SER A 169 -0.21 -18.84 -2.77
C SER A 169 -0.99 -18.57 -1.47
N GLN A 170 -0.31 -18.41 -0.33
CA GLN A 170 -0.96 -18.08 0.94
C GLN A 170 -1.62 -16.70 0.92
N ILE A 171 -0.96 -15.71 0.29
CA ILE A 171 -1.54 -14.37 0.12
C ILE A 171 -2.81 -14.47 -0.74
N LYS A 172 -2.72 -15.11 -1.92
CA LYS A 172 -3.86 -15.30 -2.83
C LYS A 172 -5.03 -16.02 -2.15
N GLN A 173 -4.75 -17.09 -1.39
CA GLN A 173 -5.78 -17.80 -0.62
C GLN A 173 -6.49 -16.88 0.37
N ARG A 174 -5.73 -16.05 1.10
CA ARG A 174 -6.32 -15.13 2.08
C ARG A 174 -7.10 -13.99 1.43
N VAL A 175 -6.58 -13.43 0.34
CA VAL A 175 -7.20 -12.37 -0.47
C VAL A 175 -8.56 -12.80 -1.02
N ARG A 176 -8.70 -14.04 -1.52
CA ARG A 176 -9.98 -14.57 -2.06
C ARG A 176 -11.13 -14.54 -1.05
N GLN A 177 -10.86 -14.53 0.25
CA GLN A 177 -11.91 -14.41 1.26
C GLN A 177 -12.58 -13.02 1.22
N PHE A 178 -11.83 -11.99 0.83
CA PHE A 178 -12.30 -10.60 0.75
C PHE A 178 -13.09 -10.31 -0.51
N GLU A 179 -12.77 -11.01 -1.61
CA GLU A 179 -13.55 -10.97 -2.84
C GLU A 179 -15.00 -11.42 -2.58
N LYS A 180 -15.17 -12.51 -1.82
CA LYS A 180 -16.50 -13.06 -1.46
C LYS A 180 -17.37 -12.12 -0.64
N VAL A 181 -16.76 -11.22 0.11
CA VAL A 181 -17.47 -10.24 0.96
C VAL A 181 -17.40 -8.82 0.39
N GLU A 182 -16.85 -8.66 -0.82
CA GLU A 182 -16.72 -7.39 -1.54
C GLU A 182 -16.02 -6.29 -0.72
N LYS A 183 -15.01 -6.67 0.06
CA LYS A 183 -14.26 -5.73 0.91
C LYS A 183 -12.85 -5.49 0.38
N THR A 184 -12.38 -4.25 0.45
CA THR A 184 -11.02 -3.91 0.04
C THR A 184 -9.99 -4.46 1.03
N ILE A 185 -8.95 -5.10 0.51
CA ILE A 185 -7.79 -5.53 1.30
C ILE A 185 -6.49 -4.95 0.72
N ILE A 186 -5.63 -4.49 1.62
CA ILE A 186 -4.27 -4.06 1.33
C ILE A 186 -3.32 -5.18 1.76
N ILE A 187 -2.43 -5.60 0.87
CA ILE A 187 -1.30 -6.44 1.23
C ILE A 187 -0.11 -5.53 1.41
N SER A 188 0.49 -5.49 2.60
CA SER A 188 1.68 -4.68 2.87
C SER A 188 2.88 -5.56 3.17
N ASN A 189 4.09 -5.01 3.06
CA ASN A 189 5.31 -5.68 3.51
C ASN A 189 5.80 -5.20 4.88
N GLN A 190 4.95 -4.49 5.64
CA GLN A 190 5.34 -3.82 6.89
C GLN A 190 4.76 -4.51 8.12
N PRO A 191 5.58 -5.19 8.94
CA PRO A 191 5.08 -5.90 10.13
C PRO A 191 4.70 -4.97 11.28
N TYR A 192 5.28 -3.75 11.34
CA TYR A 192 5.12 -2.84 12.47
C TYR A 192 4.17 -1.68 12.16
N PHE A 193 3.34 -1.30 13.12
CA PHE A 193 2.37 -0.20 12.93
C PHE A 193 3.02 1.15 12.67
N TYR A 194 4.18 1.47 13.25
CA TYR A 194 4.88 2.72 12.95
C TYR A 194 5.29 2.79 11.46
N LYS A 195 5.68 1.65 10.86
CA LYS A 195 5.95 1.56 9.42
C LYS A 195 4.68 1.62 8.56
N LYS A 196 3.58 1.04 9.04
CA LYS A 196 2.28 1.19 8.39
C LYS A 196 1.81 2.65 8.42
N ALA A 197 2.08 3.39 9.50
CA ALA A 197 1.75 4.80 9.60
C ALA A 197 2.55 5.67 8.61
N GLU A 198 3.81 5.32 8.33
CA GLU A 198 4.59 5.94 7.24
C GLU A 198 3.94 5.69 5.86
N LEU A 199 3.38 4.49 5.63
CA LEU A 199 2.70 4.15 4.36
C LEU A 199 1.28 4.74 4.24
N PHE A 200 0.58 4.90 5.36
CA PHE A 200 -0.81 5.32 5.43
C PHE A 200 -0.97 6.51 6.39
N PRO A 201 -0.32 7.66 6.13
CA PRO A 201 -0.43 8.83 7.00
C PRO A 201 -1.88 9.28 7.16
N GLY A 202 -2.21 9.82 8.34
CA GLY A 202 -3.55 10.28 8.69
C GLY A 202 -4.60 9.18 8.85
N SER A 203 -4.22 7.90 8.77
CA SER A 203 -5.17 6.78 8.82
C SER A 203 -5.44 6.32 10.26
N ALA A 204 -6.52 5.59 10.44
CA ALA A 204 -6.87 4.98 11.70
C ALA A 204 -6.66 3.48 11.65
N PHE A 205 -5.86 2.93 12.57
CA PHE A 205 -5.62 1.49 12.68
C PHE A 205 -6.56 0.88 13.71
N VAL A 206 -7.41 -0.05 13.26
CA VAL A 206 -8.31 -0.80 14.12
C VAL A 206 -7.56 -2.03 14.65
N ILE A 207 -7.49 -2.15 15.97
CA ILE A 207 -6.73 -3.20 16.66
C ILE A 207 -7.53 -3.78 17.83
N GLY A 208 -7.18 -5.00 18.25
CA GLY A 208 -7.70 -5.59 19.48
C GLY A 208 -6.94 -5.09 20.72
N ALA A 209 -7.57 -5.19 21.88
CA ALA A 209 -6.95 -4.91 23.19
C ALA A 209 -5.62 -5.66 23.40
N ASP A 210 -5.51 -6.90 22.92
CA ASP A 210 -4.27 -7.70 22.98
C ASP A 210 -3.12 -7.09 22.15
N THR A 211 -3.46 -6.40 21.07
CA THR A 211 -2.50 -5.72 20.20
C THR A 211 -2.14 -4.36 20.77
N ALA A 212 -3.10 -3.63 21.36
CA ALA A 212 -2.83 -2.39 22.08
C ALA A 212 -1.86 -2.64 23.25
N ALA A 213 -2.10 -3.69 24.04
CA ALA A 213 -1.21 -4.10 25.13
C ALA A 213 0.23 -4.37 24.66
N ARG A 214 0.40 -4.95 23.47
CA ARG A 214 1.72 -5.21 22.88
C ARG A 214 2.39 -3.92 22.36
N LEU A 215 1.62 -3.01 21.78
CA LEU A 215 2.14 -1.72 21.28
C LEU A 215 2.76 -0.88 22.39
N ILE A 216 2.16 -0.86 23.58
CA ILE A 216 2.65 -0.08 24.72
C ILE A 216 3.57 -0.88 25.67
N ASN A 217 4.07 -2.03 25.24
CA ASN A 217 4.93 -2.87 26.07
C ASN A 217 6.41 -2.73 25.67
N PRO A 218 7.29 -2.18 26.55
CA PRO A 218 8.71 -2.00 26.27
C PRO A 218 9.46 -3.26 25.83
N LYS A 219 8.96 -4.46 26.17
CA LYS A 219 9.53 -5.74 25.71
C LYS A 219 9.71 -5.80 24.20
N TYR A 220 8.79 -5.21 23.43
CA TYR A 220 8.85 -5.17 21.97
C TYR A 220 9.81 -4.10 21.41
N TYR A 221 10.42 -3.31 22.30
CA TYR A 221 11.33 -2.20 21.98
C TYR A 221 12.71 -2.41 22.60
N GLY A 222 13.10 -3.67 22.86
CA GLY A 222 14.38 -3.99 23.50
C GLY A 222 14.39 -3.74 25.01
N ASN A 223 13.21 -3.79 25.66
CA ASN A 223 13.00 -3.40 27.05
C ASN A 223 13.32 -1.92 27.33
N ASP A 224 13.20 -1.06 26.33
CA ASP A 224 13.46 0.37 26.42
C ASP A 224 12.15 1.17 26.29
N TYR A 225 11.71 1.75 27.41
CA TYR A 225 10.51 2.59 27.47
C TYR A 225 10.66 3.90 26.69
N GLY A 226 11.84 4.53 26.72
CA GLY A 226 12.10 5.77 26.00
C GLY A 226 12.00 5.57 24.49
N LYS A 227 12.59 4.47 23.99
CA LYS A 227 12.50 4.07 22.58
C LYS A 227 11.07 3.73 22.16
N MET A 228 10.31 3.05 23.01
CA MET A 228 8.88 2.79 22.76
C MET A 228 8.11 4.10 22.58
N LEU A 229 8.29 5.04 23.53
CA LEU A 229 7.64 6.34 23.50
C LEU A 229 8.04 7.13 22.25
N GLU A 230 9.33 7.18 21.92
CA GLU A 230 9.86 7.83 20.71
C GLU A 230 9.19 7.30 19.43
N ILE A 231 9.13 5.98 19.27
CA ILE A 231 8.55 5.35 18.07
C ILE A 231 7.04 5.63 17.97
N LEU A 232 6.31 5.54 19.09
CA LEU A 232 4.86 5.80 19.08
C LEU A 232 4.54 7.29 18.91
N LEU A 233 5.37 8.19 19.44
CA LEU A 233 5.28 9.62 19.14
C LEU A 233 5.56 9.90 17.66
N GLY A 234 6.53 9.21 17.05
CA GLY A 234 6.77 9.25 15.62
C GLY A 234 5.57 8.75 14.80
N CYS A 235 4.86 7.74 15.28
CA CYS A 235 3.58 7.32 14.68
C CYS A 235 2.53 8.43 14.80
N LYS A 236 2.40 9.04 15.98
CA LYS A 236 1.43 10.12 16.25
C LYS A 236 1.63 11.34 15.33
N THR A 237 2.87 11.72 15.01
CA THR A 237 3.14 12.86 14.11
C THR A 237 2.66 12.65 12.68
N THR A 238 2.43 11.40 12.26
CA THR A 238 1.81 11.10 10.96
C THR A 238 0.30 11.39 10.92
N GLY A 239 -0.30 11.76 12.06
CA GLY A 239 -1.75 11.95 12.21
C GLY A 239 -2.54 10.64 12.35
N CYS A 240 -1.85 9.51 12.50
CA CYS A 240 -2.49 8.22 12.72
C CYS A 240 -3.08 8.09 14.12
N VAL A 241 -4.13 7.28 14.25
CA VAL A 241 -4.77 6.92 15.53
C VAL A 241 -5.03 5.41 15.59
N PHE A 242 -5.20 4.87 16.79
CA PHE A 242 -5.53 3.47 17.04
C PHE A 242 -6.92 3.34 17.63
N LEU A 243 -7.82 2.63 16.95
CA LEU A 243 -9.13 2.28 17.49
C LEU A 243 -9.05 0.92 18.15
N VAL A 244 -9.37 0.85 19.44
CA VAL A 244 -9.12 -0.35 20.24
C VAL A 244 -10.43 -1.03 20.60
N GLY A 245 -10.68 -2.17 19.97
CA GLY A 245 -11.78 -3.08 20.29
C GLY A 245 -11.44 -3.99 21.46
N GLY A 246 -12.40 -4.17 22.36
CA GLY A 246 -12.25 -5.10 23.49
C GLY A 246 -12.03 -6.55 23.02
N ARG A 247 -11.21 -7.30 23.76
CA ARG A 247 -10.90 -8.72 23.48
C ARG A 247 -10.78 -9.51 24.77
N ASN A 248 -11.12 -10.79 24.72
CA ASN A 248 -10.80 -11.73 25.78
C ASN A 248 -9.29 -12.05 25.77
N ILE A 249 -8.59 -11.74 26.85
CA ILE A 249 -7.16 -12.00 27.06
C ILE A 249 -7.02 -12.84 28.32
N GLY A 250 -6.71 -14.12 28.17
CA GLY A 250 -6.49 -15.02 29.30
C GLY A 250 -7.74 -15.31 30.14
N GLY A 251 -8.93 -15.21 29.57
CA GLY A 251 -10.21 -15.42 30.25
C GLY A 251 -10.92 -14.12 30.64
N ASP A 252 -10.20 -13.00 30.67
CA ASP A 252 -10.74 -11.69 31.03
C ASP A 252 -10.98 -10.82 29.80
N PHE A 253 -12.18 -10.23 29.71
CA PHE A 253 -12.48 -9.24 28.67
C PHE A 253 -11.79 -7.91 29.01
N LYS A 254 -10.81 -7.52 28.19
CA LYS A 254 -10.02 -6.29 28.35
C LYS A 254 -10.43 -5.23 27.33
N VAL A 255 -10.49 -3.98 27.77
CA VAL A 255 -10.76 -2.77 26.98
C VAL A 255 -9.59 -1.80 27.06
N LEU A 256 -9.66 -0.68 26.33
CA LEU A 256 -8.58 0.31 26.31
C LEU A 256 -8.24 0.86 27.71
N ASP A 257 -9.26 1.11 28.52
CA ASP A 257 -9.14 1.70 29.86
C ASP A 257 -8.44 0.77 30.87
N ASP A 258 -8.29 -0.53 30.55
CA ASP A 258 -7.55 -1.48 31.39
C ASP A 258 -6.02 -1.38 31.21
N PHE A 259 -5.54 -0.52 30.30
CA PHE A 259 -4.13 -0.37 29.99
C PHE A 259 -3.58 0.99 30.44
N ASP A 260 -2.37 0.97 31.00
CA ASP A 260 -1.65 2.18 31.40
C ASP A 260 -0.97 2.84 30.19
N ILE A 261 -1.72 3.66 29.46
CA ILE A 261 -1.23 4.38 28.28
C ILE A 261 -0.49 5.65 28.74
N PRO A 262 0.77 5.87 28.30
CA PRO A 262 1.48 7.11 28.57
C PRO A 262 0.67 8.34 28.17
N GLY A 263 0.66 9.37 29.02
CA GLY A 263 -0.19 10.55 28.85
C GLY A 263 0.01 11.24 27.50
N GLU A 264 1.24 11.24 26.99
CA GLU A 264 1.64 11.83 25.71
C GLU A 264 1.05 11.11 24.49
N LEU A 265 0.62 9.86 24.66
CA LEU A 265 0.07 9.00 23.60
C LEU A 265 -1.45 8.86 23.69
N ARG A 266 -2.08 9.30 24.80
CA ARG A 266 -3.48 8.97 25.13
C ARG A 266 -4.47 9.39 24.05
N ASP A 267 -4.27 10.54 23.43
CA ASP A 267 -5.09 11.09 22.33
C ASP A 267 -4.96 10.31 21.02
N MET A 268 -3.91 9.49 20.85
CA MET A 268 -3.75 8.62 19.71
C MET A 268 -4.59 7.33 19.83
N PHE A 269 -5.03 6.95 21.05
CA PHE A 269 -5.83 5.75 21.27
C PHE A 269 -7.30 6.09 21.52
N VAL A 270 -8.18 5.55 20.70
CA VAL A 270 -9.62 5.77 20.75
C VAL A 270 -10.31 4.45 21.13
N PRO A 271 -11.09 4.40 22.22
CA PRO A 271 -11.79 3.17 22.60
C PRO A 271 -12.94 2.88 21.64
N ILE A 272 -13.12 1.61 21.28
CA ILE A 272 -14.39 1.12 20.74
C ILE A 272 -15.22 0.63 21.93
N PRO A 273 -16.39 1.24 22.21
CA PRO A 273 -17.18 0.89 23.38
C PRO A 273 -17.64 -0.59 23.34
N PRO A 274 -17.58 -1.34 24.45
CA PRO A 274 -18.01 -2.75 24.51
C PRO A 274 -19.47 -2.98 24.12
N GLU A 275 -20.33 -2.00 24.38
CA GLU A 275 -21.73 -1.97 23.96
C GLU A 275 -21.88 -1.96 22.43
N ASN A 276 -20.90 -1.42 21.71
CA ASN A 276 -20.89 -1.37 20.25
C ASN A 276 -20.20 -2.60 19.65
N PHE A 277 -19.24 -3.21 20.37
CA PHE A 277 -18.53 -4.40 19.90
C PHE A 277 -18.12 -5.34 21.03
N ARG A 278 -18.74 -6.53 21.05
CA ARG A 278 -18.32 -7.68 21.85
C ARG A 278 -18.55 -8.96 21.04
N MET A 279 -17.48 -9.53 20.51
CA MET A 279 -17.52 -10.80 19.79
C MET A 279 -16.34 -11.69 20.22
N ASP A 280 -16.66 -12.82 20.86
CA ASP A 280 -15.71 -13.85 21.25
C ASP A 280 -15.57 -14.90 20.13
N ILE A 281 -15.06 -14.46 18.98
CA ILE A 281 -14.69 -15.35 17.87
C ILE A 281 -13.21 -15.11 17.55
N SER A 282 -12.42 -16.19 17.51
CA SER A 282 -11.04 -16.16 17.03
C SER A 282 -10.82 -17.09 15.84
N SER A 283 -9.94 -16.68 14.92
CA SER A 283 -9.50 -17.56 13.82
C SER A 283 -8.84 -18.86 14.33
N THR A 284 -8.28 -18.87 15.53
CA THR A 284 -7.63 -20.06 16.11
C THR A 284 -8.65 -21.14 16.48
N GLU A 285 -9.72 -20.77 17.19
CA GLU A 285 -10.82 -21.69 17.51
C GLU A 285 -11.49 -22.21 16.23
N ILE A 286 -11.61 -21.38 15.18
CA ILE A 286 -12.15 -21.82 13.90
C ILE A 286 -11.24 -22.88 13.27
N ARG A 287 -9.92 -22.68 13.25
CA ARG A 287 -8.99 -23.69 12.72
C ARG A 287 -9.04 -25.00 13.51
N GLU A 288 -9.15 -24.92 14.83
CA GLU A 288 -9.32 -26.09 15.70
C GLU A 288 -10.60 -26.85 15.38
N SER A 289 -11.73 -26.13 15.28
CA SER A 289 -13.03 -26.73 14.94
C SER A 289 -13.08 -27.35 13.53
N GLN A 290 -12.26 -26.86 12.60
CA GLN A 290 -12.15 -27.35 11.23
C GLN A 290 -11.01 -28.36 11.02
N GLY A 291 -10.25 -28.72 12.06
CA GLY A 291 -9.13 -29.66 11.95
C GLY A 291 -7.96 -29.16 11.10
N MET A 292 -7.74 -27.84 11.03
CA MET A 292 -6.74 -27.18 10.16
C MET A 292 -5.45 -26.74 10.90
N LEU A 293 -5.12 -27.36 12.03
CA LEU A 293 -3.90 -27.07 12.80
C LEU A 293 -2.65 -27.72 12.18
#